data_AF-A0AA35VVN3-F1
#
_entry.id   AF-A0AA35VVN3-F1
#
_cell.length_a   1.000
_cell.length_b   1.000
_cell.length_c   1.000
_cell.angle_alpha   90.00
_cell.angle_beta   90.00
_cell.angle_gamma   90.00
#
_symmetry.space_group_name_H-M   'P 1'
#
loop_
_entity.id
_entity.type
_entity.pdbx_description
1 polymer ?
#
loop_
_entity_poly.entity_id
_entity_poly.type
_entity_poly.pdbx_seq_one_letter_code
_entity_poly.pdbx_strand_id
1 'polypeptide(L)'
;MKRSTRASSRSLSSEGDSSSVEKKTTYQKKKGKKLPPLCEPTQWVAILPEGAKNSRGGYTFIPLVDPKTGSERQYVISEEKHQIYEAQKCSDEPRSWLIGDTVQTDGSLLISNPMDPLFLALPYLTKAAKAGKFTTLEAILDDPTRGNSSLLEQYVSSEQWRHICDVKELPGEVFVYRYSQPKTINWLRKKVEALSAELQSQNVHVGSGSVSATLVKSLKNNSASKGERNLNCCILYKITVLLS
;
A
#
# COMPACT_ATOMS: atom_id res chain seq x y z
N MET A 1 -79.82 1.47 36.62
CA MET A 1 -80.59 0.34 37.21
C MET A 1 -81.17 -0.53 36.08
N LYS A 2 -81.68 -1.74 36.39
CA LYS A 2 -82.73 -2.57 35.72
C LYS A 2 -83.36 -1.96 34.43
N ARG A 3 -83.69 -2.65 33.31
CA ARG A 3 -83.94 -4.07 32.91
C ARG A 3 -83.81 -4.12 31.34
N SER A 4 -83.63 -5.19 30.55
CA SER A 4 -83.79 -6.66 30.61
C SER A 4 -85.26 -7.19 30.59
N THR A 5 -85.71 -8.09 29.70
CA THR A 5 -85.01 -8.87 28.62
C THR A 5 -85.15 -8.17 27.23
N ARG A 6 -85.45 -8.72 26.03
CA ARG A 6 -85.95 -10.01 25.49
C ARG A 6 -85.36 -10.31 24.07
N ALA A 7 -85.43 -11.56 23.62
CA ALA A 7 -84.90 -12.08 22.33
C ALA A 7 -85.98 -12.41 21.26
N SER A 8 -85.53 -12.70 20.02
CA SER A 8 -86.21 -13.54 19.02
C SER A 8 -85.19 -14.37 18.24
N SER A 9 -85.58 -15.49 17.63
CA SER A 9 -84.69 -16.63 17.35
C SER A 9 -84.95 -17.38 16.04
N ARG A 10 -83.91 -17.98 15.43
CA ARG A 10 -84.07 -19.23 14.64
C ARG A 10 -82.76 -20.06 14.49
N SER A 11 -82.87 -21.34 14.84
CA SER A 11 -82.15 -22.53 14.33
C SER A 11 -80.61 -22.57 14.20
N LEU A 12 -79.97 -23.09 15.25
CA LEU A 12 -79.23 -24.39 15.30
C LEU A 12 -78.14 -24.77 14.26
N SER A 13 -76.97 -25.15 14.81
CA SER A 13 -75.99 -26.20 14.39
C SER A 13 -75.31 -26.13 13.01
N SER A 14 -74.02 -26.45 12.85
CA SER A 14 -72.96 -26.86 13.83
C SER A 14 -71.56 -26.53 13.29
N GLU A 15 -70.52 -26.79 14.10
CA GLU A 15 -69.10 -26.78 13.72
C GLU A 15 -68.81 -27.79 12.58
N GLY A 16 -67.75 -27.65 11.78
CA GLY A 16 -66.76 -26.56 11.66
C GLY A 16 -65.42 -27.07 11.07
N ASP A 17 -64.60 -26.18 10.50
CA ASP A 17 -63.14 -26.40 10.33
C ASP A 17 -62.38 -25.06 10.16
N SER A 18 -61.07 -25.07 10.40
CA SER A 18 -60.22 -23.88 10.53
C SER A 18 -59.32 -23.62 9.32
N SER A 19 -59.57 -22.54 8.58
CA SER A 19 -58.50 -21.86 7.82
C SER A 19 -58.76 -20.35 7.68
N SER A 20 -57.90 -19.54 8.32
CA SER A 20 -57.93 -18.09 8.15
C SER A 20 -57.23 -17.70 6.86
N VAL A 21 -58.01 -17.34 5.83
CA VAL A 21 -57.45 -16.87 4.55
C VAL A 21 -56.95 -15.42 4.70
N GLU A 22 -55.65 -15.26 4.88
CA GLU A 22 -55.00 -13.95 4.86
C GLU A 22 -55.19 -13.25 3.51
N LYS A 23 -55.67 -12.00 3.55
CA LYS A 23 -55.83 -11.16 2.35
C LYS A 23 -54.47 -10.66 1.87
N LYS A 24 -53.81 -11.43 1.00
CA LYS A 24 -52.56 -11.05 0.34
C LYS A 24 -52.72 -9.75 -0.46
N THR A 25 -52.26 -8.63 0.10
CA THR A 25 -52.09 -7.36 -0.61
C THR A 25 -50.88 -7.47 -1.54
N THR A 26 -51.13 -7.62 -2.84
CA THR A 26 -50.07 -7.79 -3.85
C THR A 26 -49.20 -6.52 -3.98
N TYR A 27 -48.07 -6.50 -3.28
CA TYR A 27 -47.04 -5.47 -3.45
C TYR A 27 -46.41 -5.58 -4.84
N GLN A 28 -46.89 -4.76 -5.78
CA GLN A 28 -46.37 -4.73 -7.15
C GLN A 28 -44.94 -4.17 -7.15
N LYS A 29 -43.96 -5.07 -7.26
CA LYS A 29 -42.53 -4.77 -7.26
C LYS A 29 -42.13 -4.06 -8.55
N LYS A 30 -42.39 -2.75 -8.63
CA LYS A 30 -41.88 -1.86 -9.69
C LYS A 30 -40.37 -2.10 -9.79
N LYS A 31 -39.93 -2.65 -10.93
CA LYS A 31 -38.51 -2.74 -11.28
C LYS A 31 -38.01 -1.31 -11.54
N GLY A 32 -37.59 -0.62 -10.48
CA GLY A 32 -36.70 0.51 -10.64
C GLY A 32 -35.53 0.05 -11.50
N LYS A 33 -35.19 0.80 -12.56
CA LYS A 33 -33.92 0.58 -13.25
C LYS A 33 -32.86 0.68 -12.16
N LYS A 34 -32.03 -0.36 -11.98
CA LYS A 34 -30.75 -0.14 -11.32
C LYS A 34 -30.08 0.97 -12.12
N LEU A 35 -29.84 2.11 -11.50
CA LEU A 35 -28.74 2.95 -11.97
C LEU A 35 -27.50 2.02 -11.99
N PRO A 36 -26.56 2.18 -12.95
CA PRO A 36 -25.23 1.64 -12.70
C PRO A 36 -24.80 2.12 -11.30
N PRO A 37 -24.04 1.32 -10.53
CA PRO A 37 -23.43 1.86 -9.32
C PRO A 37 -22.73 3.15 -9.74
N LEU A 38 -23.03 4.25 -9.05
CA LEU A 38 -22.22 5.45 -9.19
C LEU A 38 -20.79 4.98 -8.91
N CYS A 39 -19.93 5.14 -9.91
CA CYS A 39 -18.53 4.75 -9.79
C CYS A 39 -17.88 5.86 -8.96
N GLU A 40 -18.13 5.82 -7.66
CA GLU A 40 -17.62 6.79 -6.70
C GLU A 40 -16.11 6.90 -6.95
N PRO A 41 -15.58 8.12 -7.16
CA PRO A 41 -14.22 8.32 -7.62
C PRO A 41 -13.28 7.64 -6.62
N THR A 42 -12.51 6.66 -7.07
CA THR A 42 -11.86 5.69 -6.18
C THR A 42 -10.85 6.38 -5.27
N GLN A 43 -11.27 6.71 -4.03
CA GLN A 43 -10.47 7.52 -3.11
C GLN A 43 -9.33 6.66 -2.55
N TRP A 44 -8.10 7.17 -2.62
CA TRP A 44 -6.92 6.49 -2.06
C TRP A 44 -6.44 7.26 -0.83
N VAL A 45 -6.28 6.56 0.29
CA VAL A 45 -5.69 7.13 1.51
C VAL A 45 -4.20 6.84 1.52
N ALA A 46 -3.38 7.90 1.61
CA ALA A 46 -1.93 7.82 1.51
C ALA A 46 -1.21 8.60 2.62
N ILE A 47 -0.19 7.98 3.22
CA ILE A 47 0.84 8.69 3.98
C ILE A 47 1.92 9.10 2.97
N LEU A 48 1.97 10.40 2.66
CA LEU A 48 2.96 11.04 1.81
C LEU A 48 4.00 11.82 2.64
N PRO A 49 5.17 12.19 2.07
CA PRO A 49 6.24 12.84 2.81
C PRO A 49 5.86 14.28 3.21
N GLU A 50 6.41 14.76 4.32
CA GLU A 50 6.15 16.11 4.82
C GLU A 50 6.53 17.18 3.77
N GLY A 51 5.62 18.11 3.48
CA GLY A 51 5.73 19.09 2.38
C GLY A 51 4.87 18.78 1.16
N ALA A 52 4.45 17.52 0.94
CA ALA A 52 3.64 17.12 -0.22
C ALA A 52 2.25 17.79 -0.35
N LYS A 53 1.83 18.56 0.66
CA LYS A 53 0.56 19.31 0.68
C LYS A 53 0.68 20.74 0.12
N ASN A 54 1.90 21.27 -0.03
CA ASN A 54 2.11 22.71 -0.27
C ASN A 54 2.55 23.05 -1.71
N SER A 55 3.02 22.08 -2.49
CA SER A 55 3.52 22.30 -3.85
C SER A 55 2.48 21.94 -4.92
N ARG A 56 2.31 22.82 -5.91
CA ARG A 56 1.55 22.51 -7.14
C ARG A 56 2.39 21.57 -8.02
N GLY A 57 2.40 20.27 -7.67
CA GLY A 57 3.08 19.23 -8.47
C GLY A 57 4.51 18.89 -8.05
N GLY A 58 4.90 19.05 -6.77
CA GLY A 58 6.25 18.65 -6.30
C GLY A 58 6.43 17.15 -6.01
N TYR A 59 5.39 16.33 -6.23
CA TYR A 59 5.36 14.89 -6.01
C TYR A 59 4.52 14.20 -7.10
N THR A 60 5.12 13.25 -7.82
CA THR A 60 4.48 12.57 -8.98
C THR A 60 4.58 11.06 -8.83
N PHE A 61 3.48 10.35 -9.08
CA PHE A 61 3.46 8.89 -9.17
C PHE A 61 3.96 8.44 -10.54
N ILE A 62 4.93 7.54 -10.56
CA ILE A 62 5.47 6.93 -11.79
C ILE A 62 5.53 5.41 -11.68
N PRO A 63 5.25 4.67 -12.77
CA PRO A 63 5.67 3.28 -12.88
C PRO A 63 7.19 3.20 -13.00
N LEU A 64 7.80 2.31 -12.21
CA LEU A 64 9.16 1.82 -12.37
C LEU A 64 9.19 0.32 -12.09
N VAL A 65 10.34 -0.30 -12.32
CA VAL A 65 10.53 -1.75 -12.16
C VAL A 65 10.99 -2.08 -10.73
N ASP A 66 10.29 -3.02 -10.09
CA ASP A 66 10.72 -3.63 -8.84
C ASP A 66 12.06 -4.36 -9.02
N PRO A 67 13.10 -4.05 -8.23
CA PRO A 67 14.44 -4.58 -8.45
C PRO A 67 14.62 -6.04 -7.97
N LYS A 68 13.60 -6.62 -7.31
CA LYS A 68 13.60 -8.00 -6.80
C LYS A 68 12.74 -8.93 -7.66
N THR A 69 11.60 -8.48 -8.17
CA THR A 69 10.67 -9.28 -8.98
C THR A 69 10.73 -8.97 -10.48
N GLY A 70 11.33 -7.83 -10.87
CA GLY A 70 11.38 -7.37 -12.26
C GLY A 70 10.03 -6.92 -12.82
N SER A 71 8.99 -6.84 -11.98
CA SER A 71 7.61 -6.43 -12.31
C SER A 71 7.46 -4.91 -12.21
N GLU A 72 6.47 -4.33 -12.88
CA GLU A 72 6.13 -2.91 -12.68
C GLU A 72 5.51 -2.68 -11.28
N ARG A 73 5.89 -1.56 -10.65
CA ARG A 73 5.32 -1.03 -9.41
C ARG A 73 5.22 0.50 -9.48
N GLN A 74 4.35 1.06 -8.65
CA GLN A 74 4.24 2.51 -8.48
C GLN A 74 5.29 3.00 -7.47
N TYR A 75 5.94 4.11 -7.81
CA TYR A 75 6.85 4.87 -6.97
C TYR A 75 6.42 6.34 -6.97
N VAL A 76 6.81 7.09 -5.96
CA VAL A 76 6.65 8.55 -5.94
C VAL A 76 8.02 9.17 -6.14
N ILE A 77 8.15 10.08 -7.10
CA ILE A 77 9.31 10.97 -7.23
C ILE A 77 8.98 12.34 -6.63
N SER A 78 9.97 13.00 -6.06
CA SER A 78 9.92 14.42 -5.72
C SER A 78 11.06 15.14 -6.42
N GLU A 79 10.70 16.02 -7.35
CA GLU A 79 11.66 16.82 -8.12
C GLU A 79 12.36 17.84 -7.21
N GLU A 80 11.59 18.55 -6.37
CA GLU A 80 12.07 19.55 -5.40
C GLU A 80 13.13 18.99 -4.43
N LYS A 81 12.90 17.76 -3.93
CA LYS A 81 13.82 17.10 -2.98
C LYS A 81 14.77 16.12 -3.63
N HIS A 82 14.67 15.95 -4.95
CA HIS A 82 15.51 15.05 -5.74
C HIS A 82 15.54 13.61 -5.17
N GLN A 83 14.38 13.09 -4.77
CA GLN A 83 14.26 11.86 -3.98
C GLN A 83 13.15 10.93 -4.53
N ILE A 84 13.45 9.64 -4.60
CA ILE A 84 12.48 8.57 -4.94
C ILE A 84 11.95 7.89 -3.67
N TYR A 85 10.67 7.54 -3.66
CA TYR A 85 9.98 6.84 -2.58
C TYR A 85 9.26 5.59 -3.12
N GLU A 86 9.38 4.45 -2.45
CA GLU A 86 8.57 3.25 -2.73
C GLU A 86 7.13 3.46 -2.22
N ALA A 87 6.12 3.23 -3.06
CA ALA A 87 4.71 3.36 -2.69
C ALA A 87 4.11 1.99 -2.31
N GLN A 88 4.19 1.64 -1.03
CA GLN A 88 3.73 0.34 -0.52
C GLN A 88 2.23 0.38 -0.18
N LYS A 89 1.44 -0.57 -0.71
CA LYS A 89 0.03 -0.78 -0.33
C LYS A 89 -0.08 -1.79 0.83
N CYS A 90 -0.66 -1.38 1.94
CA CYS A 90 -0.92 -2.20 3.13
C CYS A 90 -2.42 -2.53 3.22
N SER A 91 -2.78 -3.82 3.21
CA SER A 91 -4.16 -4.30 3.02
C SER A 91 -4.42 -5.63 3.74
N ASP A 92 -4.06 -5.69 5.02
CA ASP A 92 -3.89 -6.96 5.76
C ASP A 92 -5.21 -7.66 6.14
N GLU A 93 -6.30 -6.90 6.25
CA GLU A 93 -7.65 -7.37 6.60
C GLU A 93 -8.73 -6.56 5.86
N PRO A 94 -9.97 -7.08 5.71
CA PRO A 94 -11.10 -6.32 5.20
C PRO A 94 -11.40 -5.11 6.09
N ARG A 95 -11.12 -3.92 5.57
CA ARG A 95 -11.32 -2.62 6.23
C ARG A 95 -11.97 -1.65 5.25
N SER A 96 -12.49 -0.53 5.75
CA SER A 96 -12.97 0.60 4.95
C SER A 96 -12.61 1.92 5.65
N TRP A 97 -12.54 3.02 4.90
CA TRP A 97 -12.31 4.35 5.44
C TRP A 97 -13.62 5.13 5.52
N LEU A 98 -13.80 5.90 6.60
CA LEU A 98 -14.82 6.94 6.70
C LEU A 98 -14.13 8.28 6.40
N ILE A 99 -14.56 9.00 5.36
CA ILE A 99 -13.89 10.19 4.86
C ILE A 99 -14.93 11.31 4.75
N GLY A 100 -15.03 12.14 5.81
CA GLY A 100 -16.13 13.10 5.92
C GLY A 100 -17.46 12.37 6.07
N ASP A 101 -18.35 12.53 5.09
CA ASP A 101 -19.63 11.84 4.98
C ASP A 101 -19.60 10.62 4.03
N THR A 102 -18.47 10.32 3.37
CA THR A 102 -18.33 9.17 2.46
C THR A 102 -17.76 7.93 3.13
N VAL A 103 -18.01 6.76 2.52
CA VAL A 103 -17.43 5.46 2.91
C VAL A 103 -16.62 4.91 1.74
N GLN A 104 -15.30 5.00 1.83
CA GLN A 104 -14.38 4.41 0.85
C GLN A 104 -14.16 2.92 1.18
N THR A 105 -14.63 2.04 0.30
CA THR A 105 -14.73 0.59 0.55
C THR A 105 -13.40 -0.15 0.51
N ASP A 106 -12.39 0.35 -0.21
CA ASP A 106 -11.01 -0.14 -0.09
C ASP A 106 -10.33 0.53 1.10
N GLY A 107 -10.35 -0.12 2.27
CA GLY A 107 -9.66 0.29 3.49
C GLY A 107 -8.15 0.02 3.50
N SER A 108 -7.52 -0.13 2.34
CA SER A 108 -6.07 -0.18 2.23
C SER A 108 -5.43 1.18 2.53
N LEU A 109 -4.18 1.15 2.98
CA LEU A 109 -3.35 2.34 3.19
C LEU A 109 -2.18 2.32 2.21
N LEU A 110 -1.91 3.43 1.53
CA LEU A 110 -0.68 3.62 0.78
C LEU A 110 0.36 4.34 1.67
N ILE A 111 1.62 3.89 1.66
CA ILE A 111 2.71 4.51 2.44
C ILE A 111 3.89 4.75 1.50
N SER A 112 4.37 6.00 1.41
CA SER A 112 5.58 6.34 0.65
C SER A 112 6.82 6.30 1.53
N ASN A 113 7.72 5.34 1.31
CA ASN A 113 8.96 5.18 2.08
C ASN A 113 10.17 5.66 1.25
N PRO A 114 11.08 6.50 1.80
CA PRO A 114 12.29 6.92 1.07
C PRO A 114 13.14 5.72 0.65
N MET A 115 13.55 5.67 -0.61
CA MET A 115 14.32 4.55 -1.18
C MET A 115 15.68 5.03 -1.70
N ASP A 116 16.72 4.20 -1.60
CA ASP A 116 17.98 4.46 -2.30
C ASP A 116 17.85 4.06 -3.78
N PRO A 117 17.93 5.01 -4.74
CA PRO A 117 17.71 4.73 -6.15
C PRO A 117 18.78 3.81 -6.77
N LEU A 118 19.92 3.57 -6.10
CA LEU A 118 20.89 2.56 -6.53
C LEU A 118 20.28 1.14 -6.57
N PHE A 119 19.30 0.83 -5.72
CA PHE A 119 18.57 -0.45 -5.81
C PHE A 119 17.81 -0.58 -7.14
N LEU A 120 17.21 0.51 -7.62
CA LEU A 120 16.46 0.55 -8.88
C LEU A 120 17.40 0.48 -10.10
N ALA A 121 18.65 0.94 -9.97
CA ALA A 121 19.67 0.86 -11.01
C ALA A 121 20.31 -0.54 -11.18
N LEU A 122 20.33 -1.36 -10.13
CA LEU A 122 21.01 -2.67 -10.14
C LEU A 122 20.53 -3.66 -11.23
N PRO A 123 19.22 -3.80 -11.55
CA PRO A 123 18.76 -4.65 -12.65
C PRO A 123 19.35 -4.27 -14.02
N TYR A 124 19.44 -2.97 -14.30
CA TYR A 124 20.01 -2.43 -15.54
C TYR A 124 21.52 -2.65 -15.60
N LEU A 125 22.23 -2.36 -14.50
CA LEU A 125 23.67 -2.60 -14.39
C LEU A 125 24.04 -4.08 -14.50
N THR A 126 23.27 -4.99 -13.91
CA THR A 126 23.53 -6.44 -14.00
C THR A 126 23.10 -7.04 -15.35
N LYS A 127 22.13 -6.43 -16.06
CA LYS A 127 21.84 -6.70 -17.48
C LYS A 127 23.03 -6.31 -18.35
N ALA A 128 23.54 -5.08 -18.22
CA ALA A 128 24.68 -4.55 -18.96
C ALA A 128 26.00 -5.29 -18.64
N ALA A 129 26.19 -5.74 -17.40
CA ALA A 129 27.38 -6.48 -16.95
C ALA A 129 27.70 -7.71 -17.82
N LYS A 130 26.69 -8.33 -18.45
CA LYS A 130 26.84 -9.48 -19.35
C LYS A 130 27.73 -9.18 -20.57
N ALA A 131 27.84 -7.91 -20.97
CA ALA A 131 28.73 -7.47 -22.04
C ALA A 131 30.18 -7.19 -21.57
N GLY A 132 30.43 -7.09 -20.25
CA GLY A 132 31.76 -6.87 -19.64
C GLY A 132 32.44 -5.52 -19.91
N LYS A 133 31.86 -4.67 -20.76
CA LYS A 133 32.44 -3.40 -21.24
C LYS A 133 32.09 -2.22 -20.33
N PHE A 134 32.82 -1.11 -20.52
CA PHE A 134 32.44 0.21 -20.03
C PHE A 134 31.52 0.89 -21.07
N THR A 135 30.52 1.64 -20.61
CA THR A 135 29.53 2.33 -21.47
C THR A 135 28.89 3.52 -20.73
N THR A 136 28.14 4.39 -21.40
CA THR A 136 27.41 5.52 -20.76
C THR A 136 26.23 5.03 -19.89
N LEU A 137 25.73 5.89 -18.99
CA LEU A 137 24.53 5.60 -18.19
C LEU A 137 23.28 5.50 -19.08
N GLU A 138 23.12 6.42 -20.03
CA GLU A 138 22.14 6.36 -21.12
C GLU A 138 22.02 4.94 -21.71
N ALA A 139 23.13 4.35 -22.18
CA ALA A 139 23.15 3.01 -22.78
C ALA A 139 23.04 1.84 -21.77
N ILE A 140 23.04 2.12 -20.46
CA ILE A 140 22.71 1.13 -19.41
C ILE A 140 21.21 1.18 -19.08
N LEU A 141 20.65 2.39 -19.03
CA LEU A 141 19.29 2.68 -18.62
C LEU A 141 18.29 2.63 -19.79
N ASP A 142 18.75 2.66 -21.04
CA ASP A 142 17.94 2.37 -22.22
C ASP A 142 17.39 0.93 -22.17
N ASP A 143 16.13 0.84 -21.73
CA ASP A 143 15.34 -0.37 -21.78
C ASP A 143 13.90 0.03 -22.15
N PRO A 144 13.54 0.03 -23.44
CA PRO A 144 12.21 0.42 -23.89
C PRO A 144 11.09 -0.52 -23.38
N THR A 145 11.43 -1.64 -22.71
CA THR A 145 10.46 -2.51 -22.03
C THR A 145 10.21 -2.09 -20.56
N ARG A 146 10.91 -1.06 -20.06
CA ARG A 146 10.91 -0.64 -18.65
C ARG A 146 10.84 0.89 -18.56
N GLY A 147 9.64 1.43 -18.74
CA GLY A 147 9.39 2.87 -18.77
C GLY A 147 10.00 3.64 -17.57
N ASN A 148 10.36 4.90 -17.83
CA ASN A 148 10.99 5.83 -16.88
C ASN A 148 12.38 5.42 -16.34
N SER A 149 13.00 4.35 -16.87
CA SER A 149 14.35 3.91 -16.49
C SER A 149 15.42 5.01 -16.61
N SER A 150 15.34 5.86 -17.64
CA SER A 150 16.24 6.99 -17.86
C SER A 150 16.16 8.09 -16.79
N LEU A 151 15.05 8.20 -16.05
CA LEU A 151 14.96 9.15 -14.93
C LEU A 151 15.94 8.79 -13.79
N LEU A 152 16.36 7.52 -13.69
CA LEU A 152 17.31 7.09 -12.66
C LEU A 152 18.69 7.75 -12.79
N GLU A 153 19.07 8.24 -13.97
CA GLU A 153 20.31 9.04 -14.13
C GLU A 153 20.21 10.38 -13.41
N GLN A 154 19.02 10.98 -13.36
CA GLN A 154 18.79 12.22 -12.62
C GLN A 154 18.94 11.97 -11.12
N TYR A 155 18.17 11.02 -10.57
CA TYR A 155 18.07 10.78 -9.12
C TYR A 155 19.27 10.07 -8.47
N VAL A 156 20.35 9.77 -9.20
CA VAL A 156 21.55 9.10 -8.66
C VAL A 156 22.79 9.95 -8.92
N SER A 157 23.38 10.51 -7.87
CA SER A 157 24.58 11.33 -7.97
C SER A 157 25.81 10.56 -8.49
N SER A 158 26.76 11.29 -9.10
CA SER A 158 28.03 10.75 -9.60
C SER A 158 28.78 9.89 -8.57
N GLU A 159 28.82 10.32 -7.31
CA GLU A 159 29.43 9.58 -6.20
C GLU A 159 28.58 8.38 -5.74
N GLN A 160 27.25 8.43 -5.84
CA GLN A 160 26.41 7.25 -5.61
C GLN A 160 26.76 6.12 -6.61
N TRP A 161 26.93 6.43 -7.89
CA TRP A 161 27.33 5.43 -8.91
C TRP A 161 28.65 4.73 -8.57
N ARG A 162 29.63 5.44 -7.98
CA ARG A 162 30.93 4.83 -7.59
C ARG A 162 30.80 3.73 -6.53
N HIS A 163 29.70 3.66 -5.79
CA HIS A 163 29.45 2.59 -4.80
C HIS A 163 29.14 1.23 -5.42
N ILE A 164 28.70 1.16 -6.68
CA ILE A 164 28.32 -0.09 -7.36
C ILE A 164 28.98 -0.26 -8.74
N CYS A 165 29.59 0.80 -9.28
CA CYS A 165 30.29 0.79 -10.57
C CYS A 165 31.80 1.03 -10.44
N ASP A 166 32.55 0.48 -11.39
CA ASP A 166 33.80 1.09 -11.84
C ASP A 166 33.44 2.22 -12.81
N VAL A 167 34.04 3.39 -12.58
CA VAL A 167 33.83 4.59 -13.39
C VAL A 167 35.17 4.99 -13.98
N LYS A 168 35.18 5.33 -15.27
CA LYS A 168 36.31 5.95 -15.96
C LYS A 168 35.86 7.27 -16.57
N GLU A 169 36.76 8.22 -16.55
CA GLU A 169 36.63 9.49 -17.25
C GLU A 169 37.36 9.39 -18.60
N LEU A 170 36.77 9.96 -19.64
CA LEU A 170 37.33 10.04 -20.99
C LEU A 170 37.48 11.53 -21.38
N PRO A 171 38.34 11.87 -22.35
CA PRO A 171 38.48 13.24 -22.83
C PRO A 171 37.14 13.86 -23.24
N GLY A 172 36.87 15.09 -22.80
CA GLY A 172 35.60 15.79 -23.02
C GLY A 172 34.53 15.53 -21.95
N GLU A 173 34.93 15.28 -20.70
CA GLU A 173 34.04 15.10 -19.53
C GLU A 173 33.07 13.91 -19.64
N VAL A 174 33.33 12.97 -20.54
CA VAL A 174 32.49 11.79 -20.76
C VAL A 174 32.83 10.70 -19.73
N PHE A 175 31.90 10.41 -18.82
CA PHE A 175 32.03 9.32 -17.87
C PHE A 175 31.45 8.01 -18.43
N VAL A 176 32.21 6.92 -18.29
CA VAL A 176 31.77 5.57 -18.65
C VAL A 176 31.85 4.61 -17.47
N TYR A 177 30.84 3.76 -17.37
CA TYR A 177 30.50 2.97 -16.20
C TYR A 177 30.53 1.49 -16.53
N ARG A 178 30.90 0.67 -15.55
CA ARG A 178 30.82 -0.79 -15.60
C ARG A 178 30.40 -1.31 -14.23
N TYR A 179 29.42 -2.20 -14.16
CA TYR A 179 29.02 -2.85 -12.92
C TYR A 179 30.20 -3.53 -12.20
N SER A 180 30.27 -3.38 -10.89
CA SER A 180 31.35 -3.91 -10.05
C SER A 180 30.77 -4.65 -8.85
N GLN A 181 30.72 -5.99 -8.95
CA GLN A 181 30.18 -6.86 -7.90
C GLN A 181 30.89 -6.69 -6.54
N PRO A 182 32.24 -6.57 -6.44
CA PRO A 182 32.90 -6.38 -5.14
C PRO A 182 32.48 -5.09 -4.44
N LYS A 183 32.33 -3.99 -5.19
CA LYS A 183 31.82 -2.71 -4.68
C LYS A 183 30.37 -2.84 -4.24
N THR A 184 29.53 -3.45 -5.06
CA THR A 184 28.10 -3.69 -4.77
C THR A 184 27.89 -4.50 -3.49
N ILE A 185 28.66 -5.57 -3.28
CA ILE A 185 28.63 -6.35 -2.03
C ILE A 185 29.07 -5.51 -0.82
N ASN A 186 30.07 -4.63 -0.97
CA ASN A 186 30.51 -3.74 0.10
C ASN A 186 29.47 -2.67 0.44
N TRP A 187 28.79 -2.09 -0.57
CA TRP A 187 27.69 -1.16 -0.38
C TRP A 187 26.47 -1.83 0.28
N LEU A 188 26.08 -3.03 -0.17
CA LEU A 188 25.03 -3.83 0.45
C LEU A 188 25.35 -4.15 1.92
N ARG A 189 26.59 -4.50 2.25
CA ARG A 189 27.03 -4.73 3.64
C ARG A 189 26.77 -3.48 4.49
N LYS A 190 27.23 -2.31 4.05
CA LYS A 190 27.02 -1.03 4.77
C LYS A 190 25.53 -0.71 4.96
N LYS A 191 24.67 -1.03 3.98
CA LYS A 191 23.21 -0.87 4.12
C LYS A 191 22.62 -1.79 5.20
N VAL A 192 23.07 -3.05 5.28
CA VAL A 192 22.65 -4.00 6.31
C VAL A 192 23.17 -3.61 7.70
N GLU A 193 24.43 -3.14 7.79
CA GLU A 193 25.03 -2.63 9.03
C GLU A 193 24.25 -1.41 9.57
N ALA A 194 23.96 -0.43 8.71
CA ALA A 194 23.18 0.75 9.08
C ALA A 194 21.74 0.39 9.52
N LEU A 195 21.06 -0.50 8.78
CA LEU A 195 19.72 -0.98 9.16
C LEU A 195 19.75 -1.75 10.49
N SER A 196 20.79 -2.54 10.75
CA SER A 196 20.94 -3.26 12.02
C SER A 196 21.13 -2.30 13.20
N ALA A 197 21.92 -1.25 13.03
CA ALA A 197 22.12 -0.21 14.05
C ALA A 197 20.82 0.57 14.33
N GLU A 198 20.05 0.93 13.30
CA GLU A 198 18.76 1.59 13.45
C GLU A 198 17.73 0.70 14.16
N LEU A 199 17.61 -0.57 13.77
CA LEU A 199 16.70 -1.51 14.44
C LEU A 199 17.06 -1.71 15.93
N GLN A 200 18.35 -1.67 16.27
CA GLN A 200 18.80 -1.70 17.66
C GLN A 200 18.45 -0.41 18.41
N SER A 201 18.66 0.78 17.84
CA SER A 201 18.35 2.06 18.48
C SER A 201 16.84 2.22 18.73
N GLN A 202 16.01 1.77 17.78
CA GLN A 202 14.55 1.75 17.88
C GLN A 202 14.01 0.57 18.72
N ASN A 203 14.88 -0.24 19.33
CA ASN A 203 14.54 -1.40 20.16
C ASN A 203 13.59 -2.42 19.47
N VAL A 204 13.68 -2.55 18.14
CA VAL A 204 12.80 -3.44 17.36
C VAL A 204 13.20 -4.89 17.60
N HIS A 205 12.26 -5.70 18.09
CA HIS A 205 12.54 -7.11 18.36
C HIS A 205 12.64 -7.93 17.06
N VAL A 206 13.82 -8.48 16.79
CA VAL A 206 14.14 -9.28 15.58
C VAL A 206 14.28 -10.78 15.82
N GLY A 207 13.83 -11.29 16.97
CA GLY A 207 13.91 -12.71 17.32
C GLY A 207 12.99 -13.61 16.48
N SER A 208 13.29 -14.91 16.44
CA SER A 208 12.58 -15.92 15.61
C SER A 208 11.10 -16.16 15.96
N GLY A 209 10.55 -15.45 16.95
CA GLY A 209 9.13 -15.43 17.31
C GLY A 209 8.49 -14.04 17.22
N SER A 210 9.18 -13.06 16.62
CA SER A 210 8.67 -11.70 16.48
C SER A 210 7.43 -11.65 15.58
N VAL A 211 6.45 -10.86 15.99
CA VAL A 211 5.19 -10.63 15.26
C VAL A 211 4.88 -9.14 15.26
N SER A 212 4.18 -8.67 14.22
CA SER A 212 3.68 -7.28 14.19
C SER A 212 2.84 -6.98 15.43
N ALA A 213 3.05 -5.81 16.05
CA ALA A 213 2.23 -5.34 17.16
C ALA A 213 0.73 -5.21 16.77
N THR A 214 0.46 -5.02 15.48
CA THR A 214 -0.89 -4.95 14.89
C THR A 214 -1.51 -6.33 14.61
N LEU A 215 -0.83 -7.45 14.91
CA LEU A 215 -1.36 -8.80 14.67
C LEU A 215 -2.45 -9.17 15.68
N VAL A 216 -3.69 -8.77 15.38
CA VAL A 216 -4.88 -9.19 16.13
C VAL A 216 -5.17 -10.67 15.86
N LYS A 217 -4.60 -11.55 16.68
CA LYS A 217 -4.93 -12.98 16.65
C LYS A 217 -6.39 -13.17 17.06
N SER A 218 -7.26 -13.45 16.08
CA SER A 218 -8.64 -13.87 16.33
C SER A 218 -8.68 -15.04 17.31
N LEU A 219 -9.54 -14.96 18.34
CA LEU A 219 -9.55 -15.88 19.49
C LEU A 219 -10.17 -17.25 19.15
N LYS A 220 -9.44 -18.03 18.34
CA LYS A 220 -9.68 -19.46 18.11
C LYS A 220 -8.37 -20.26 18.18
N ASN A 221 -7.76 -20.27 19.37
CA ASN A 221 -7.30 -21.49 20.05
C ASN A 221 -6.72 -21.15 21.43
N ASN A 222 -7.01 -22.01 22.41
CA ASN A 222 -6.74 -21.73 23.82
C ASN A 222 -5.53 -22.54 24.31
N SER A 223 -4.36 -21.91 24.41
CA SER A 223 -3.27 -22.31 25.32
C SER A 223 -2.41 -21.09 25.65
N ALA A 224 -2.15 -20.88 26.94
CA ALA A 224 -1.54 -19.65 27.43
C ALA A 224 -0.06 -19.84 27.77
N SER A 225 0.79 -18.94 27.28
CA SER A 225 2.06 -18.60 27.92
C SER A 225 2.02 -17.12 28.33
N LYS A 226 2.42 -16.83 29.58
CA LYS A 226 2.51 -15.45 30.08
C LYS A 226 3.82 -14.83 29.60
N GLY A 227 3.79 -14.15 28.47
CA GLY A 227 4.79 -13.14 28.12
C GLY A 227 4.33 -11.76 28.61
N GLU A 228 5.21 -11.01 29.28
CA GLU A 228 4.90 -9.64 29.71
C GLU A 228 4.82 -8.72 28.49
N ARG A 229 3.69 -8.02 28.34
CA ARG A 229 3.40 -7.19 27.16
C ARG A 229 3.99 -5.79 27.34
N ASN A 230 5.29 -5.65 27.08
CA ASN A 230 5.89 -4.34 26.85
C ASN A 230 5.34 -3.75 25.55
N LEU A 231 4.49 -2.72 25.67
CA LEU A 231 3.72 -2.14 24.57
C LEU A 231 4.51 -1.17 23.67
N ASN A 232 5.80 -0.98 23.93
CA ASN A 232 6.64 0.03 23.29
C ASN A 232 7.26 -0.49 21.96
N CYS A 233 6.44 -1.03 21.06
CA CYS A 233 6.85 -1.39 19.70
C CYS A 233 5.99 -0.65 18.68
N CYS A 234 6.28 0.65 18.51
CA CYS A 234 5.71 1.47 17.45
C CYS A 234 6.85 2.11 16.66
N ILE A 235 6.93 1.82 15.37
CA ILE A 235 7.63 2.70 14.44
C ILE A 235 6.85 4.01 14.46
N LEU A 236 7.45 5.08 14.98
CA LEU A 236 6.79 6.35 15.25
C LEU A 236 6.57 7.17 13.96
N TYR A 237 5.65 6.69 13.11
CA TYR A 237 5.03 7.53 12.09
C TYR A 237 4.29 8.67 12.80
N LYS A 238 4.75 9.91 12.59
CA LYS A 238 4.14 11.13 13.15
C LYS A 238 2.90 11.51 12.32
N ILE A 239 1.86 10.65 12.37
CA ILE A 239 0.67 10.74 11.52
C ILE A 239 -0.11 12.02 11.82
N THR A 240 0.19 13.08 11.07
CA THR A 240 -0.56 14.34 11.09
C THR A 240 -1.77 14.20 10.16
N VAL A 241 -2.82 13.58 10.67
CA VAL A 241 -4.14 13.55 10.01
C VAL A 241 -4.65 14.98 9.95
N LEU A 242 -4.57 15.59 8.77
CA LEU A 242 -5.35 16.79 8.47
C LEU A 242 -6.65 16.32 7.82
N LEU A 243 -7.71 16.24 8.63
CA LEU A 243 -9.05 16.44 8.12
C LEU A 243 -9.20 17.92 7.76
N SER A 244 -9.96 18.21 6.70
CA SER A 244 -10.32 19.58 6.29
C SER A 244 -11.55 20.07 7.04
#